data_AF-A0A917BS54-F1
#
_entry.id   AF-A0A917BS54-F1
#
_cell.length_a   1.000
_cell.length_b   1.000
_cell.length_c   1.000
_cell.angle_alpha   90.00
_cell.angle_beta   90.00
_cell.angle_gamma   90.00
#
_symmetry.space_group_name_H-M   'P 1'
#
loop_
_entity.id
_entity.type
_entity.pdbx_description
1 polymer ?
#
loop_
_entity_poly.entity_id
_entity_poly.type
_entity_poly.pdbx_seq_one_letter_code
_entity_poly.pdbx_strand_id
1 'polypeptide(L)' 'MKFRAKPGLRIPMPDRSGQFVPDTGEGTSVDELNPYYARLIADRDMVPATDETAEADPETTAPDTGSDEGEN' A
#
# COMPACT_ATOMS: atom_id res chain seq x y z
N MET A 1 11.26 13.45 -1.52
CA MET A 1 9.97 13.32 -0.81
C MET A 1 9.92 11.96 -0.11
N LYS A 2 9.17 11.78 0.98
CA LYS A 2 9.00 10.46 1.62
C LYS A 2 7.73 9.80 1.10
N PHE A 3 7.81 8.49 0.86
CA PHE A 3 6.69 7.69 0.37
C PHE A 3 6.48 6.49 1.30
N ARG A 4 5.27 5.95 1.35
CA ARG A 4 4.93 4.70 2.02
C ARG A 4 4.33 3.71 1.00
N ALA A 5 4.69 2.43 1.11
CA ALA A 5 4.03 1.39 0.34
C ALA A 5 2.61 1.15 0.87
N LYS A 6 1.73 0.61 0.02
CA LYS A 6 0.44 0.09 0.47
C LYS A 6 0.62 -0.98 1.56
N PRO A 7 -0.31 -1.07 2.53
CA PRO A 7 -0.29 -2.13 3.52
C PRO A 7 -0.31 -3.51 2.86
N GLY A 8 0.50 -4.44 3.37
CA GLY A 8 0.64 -5.78 2.79
C GLY A 8 1.56 -5.89 1.57
N LEU A 9 2.01 -4.77 0.99
CA LEU A 9 2.90 -4.76 -0.16
C LEU A 9 4.38 -4.72 0.27
N ARG A 10 5.21 -5.58 -0.31
CA ARG A 10 6.67 -5.57 -0.12
C ARG A 10 7.34 -5.06 -1.39
N ILE A 11 7.94 -3.89 -1.33
CA ILE A 11 8.62 -3.30 -2.48
C ILE A 11 10.13 -3.49 -2.32
N PRO A 12 10.80 -4.28 -3.18
CA PRO A 12 12.26 -4.38 -3.14
C PRO A 12 12.89 -3.04 -3.52
N MET A 13 13.98 -2.67 -2.84
CA MET A 13 14.70 -1.42 -3.10
C MET A 13 16.00 -1.74 -3.85
N PRO A 14 16.05 -1.65 -5.19
CA PRO A 14 17.24 -2.04 -5.94
C PRO A 14 18.47 -1.16 -5.64
N ASP A 15 18.27 0.10 -5.24
CA ASP A 15 19.34 1.05 -4.92
C ASP A 15 20.00 0.84 -3.54
N ARG A 16 19.43 -0.01 -2.68
CA ARG A 16 19.94 -0.21 -1.31
C ARG A 16 19.56 -1.57 -0.77
N SER A 17 20.44 -2.19 0.02
CA SER A 17 20.13 -3.47 0.67
C SER A 17 18.95 -3.34 1.63
N GLY A 18 17.76 -3.76 1.19
CA GLY A 18 16.54 -3.72 1.98
C GLY A 18 15.26 -3.85 1.16
N GLN A 19 14.14 -3.91 1.87
CA GLN A 19 12.80 -3.89 1.32
C GLN A 19 11.99 -2.79 2.00
N PHE A 20 11.13 -2.12 1.25
CA PHE A 20 10.15 -1.21 1.80
C PHE A 20 9.11 -2.03 2.57
N VAL A 21 8.90 -1.72 3.86
CA VAL A 21 7.87 -2.37 4.70
C VAL A 21 6.88 -1.30 5.16
N PRO A 22 5.57 -1.48 4.92
CA PRO A 22 4.56 -0.46 5.21
C PRO A 22 4.28 -0.23 6.71
N ASP A 23 4.70 -1.15 7.59
CA ASP A 23 4.31 -1.19 9.01
C ASP A 23 4.85 -0.03 9.87
N THR A 24 5.93 0.64 9.46
CA THR A 24 6.60 1.61 10.32
C THR A 24 6.01 3.02 10.29
N GLY A 25 5.08 3.32 9.37
CA GLY A 25 4.42 4.63 9.25
C GLY A 25 5.31 5.82 8.89
N GLU A 26 6.64 5.71 9.03
CA GLU A 26 7.59 6.83 8.93
C GLU A 26 7.87 7.29 7.49
N GLY A 27 7.43 6.51 6.50
CA GLY A 27 7.76 6.68 5.09
C GLY A 27 9.27 6.52 4.82
N THR A 28 9.64 6.18 3.59
CA THR A 28 11.04 6.14 3.17
C THR A 28 11.27 7.08 2.00
N SER A 29 12.39 7.77 2.04
CA SER A 29 12.87 8.56 0.90
C SER A 29 13.25 7.62 -0.24
N VAL A 30 12.62 7.81 -1.40
CA VAL A 30 12.97 7.15 -2.66
C VAL A 30 13.19 8.20 -3.73
N ASP A 31 13.90 7.81 -4.80
CA ASP A 31 14.13 8.65 -5.94
C ASP A 31 12.94 8.54 -6.92
N GLU A 32 12.20 9.63 -7.07
CA GLU A 32 11.01 9.70 -7.95
C GLU A 32 11.36 9.76 -9.44
N LEU A 33 12.61 10.09 -9.78
CA LEU A 33 13.10 10.10 -11.16
C LEU A 33 13.55 8.71 -11.61
N ASN A 34 13.81 7.80 -10.67
CA ASN A 34 14.07 6.42 -10.99
C ASN A 34 12.80 5.75 -11.55
N PRO A 35 12.86 5.17 -12.76
CA PRO A 35 11.69 4.60 -13.45
C PRO A 35 11.01 3.47 -12.66
N TYR A 36 11.74 2.79 -11.76
CA TYR A 36 11.18 1.76 -10.90
C TYR A 36 10.20 2.35 -9.88
N TYR A 37 10.62 3.34 -9.10
CA TYR A 37 9.75 3.98 -8.10
C TYR A 37 8.68 4.85 -8.76
N ALA A 38 8.97 5.50 -9.90
CA ALA A 38 8.00 6.27 -10.65
C ALA A 38 6.77 5.42 -11.07
N ARG A 39 7.00 4.17 -11.50
CA ARG A 39 5.90 3.23 -11.82
C ARG A 39 5.07 2.89 -10.58
N LEU A 40 5.72 2.61 -9.46
CA LEU A 40 5.04 2.27 -8.22
C LEU A 40 4.21 3.44 -7.66
N ILE A 41 4.70 4.66 -7.84
CA ILE A 41 3.96 5.88 -7.50
C ILE A 41 2.76 6.05 -8.44
N ALA A 42 2.93 5.80 -9.75
CA ALA A 42 1.86 5.88 -10.74
C ALA A 42 0.75 4.83 -10.51
N ASP A 43 1.11 3.60 -10.14
CA ASP A 43 0.18 2.52 -9.77
C ASP A 43 -0.48 2.73 -8.39
N ARG A 44 -0.09 3.80 -7.69
CA ARG A 44 -0.49 4.10 -6.30
C ARG A 44 -0.08 3.02 -5.31
N ASP A 45 0.87 2.16 -5.65
CA ASP A 45 1.51 1.22 -4.74
C ASP A 45 2.43 1.92 -3.73
N MET A 46 3.00 3.06 -4.13
CA MET A 46 3.67 4.00 -3.24
C MET A 46 2.89 5.31 -3.18
N VAL A 47 2.51 5.72 -1.97
CA VAL A 47 1.80 6.97 -1.72
C VAL A 47 2.68 7.92 -0.90
N PRO A 48 2.54 9.25 -1.03
CA PRO A 48 3.30 10.20 -0.22
C PRO A 48 3.04 9.93 1.27
N ALA A 49 4.11 9.95 2.08
CA ALA A 49 4.01 9.81 3.54
C ALA A 49 3.70 11.16 4.21
N THR A 50 2.94 12.04 3.56
CA THR A 50 2.44 13.26 4.18
C THR A 50 1.60 12.89 5.40
N ASP A 51 1.78 13.63 6.49
CA ASP A 51 1.24 13.40 7.86
C ASP A 51 -0.30 13.25 7.92
N GLU A 52 -0.99 13.47 6.81
CA GLU A 52 -2.42 13.33 6.68
C GLU A 52 -2.78 11.95 6.10
N THR A 53 -3.53 11.20 6.90
CA THR A 53 -4.42 10.14 6.41
C THR A 53 -3.72 8.85 6.00
N ALA A 54 -3.28 8.08 7.00
CA ALA A 54 -3.50 6.63 6.95
C ALA A 54 -5.00 6.36 6.86
N GLU A 55 -5.62 6.58 5.70
CA GLU A 55 -6.90 5.96 5.40
C GLU A 55 -6.54 4.53 5.04
N ALA A 56 -6.68 3.67 6.04
CA ALA A 56 -6.87 2.27 5.81
C ALA A 56 -8.01 2.13 4.79
N ASP A 57 -7.73 1.48 3.67
CA ASP A 57 -8.78 0.83 2.89
C ASP A 57 -8.96 -0.56 3.52
N PRO A 58 -9.94 -0.78 4.42
CA PRO A 58 -10.40 -2.12 4.72
C PRO A 58 -11.36 -2.55 3.61
N GLU A 59 -10.90 -2.73 2.36
CA GLU A 59 -11.67 -3.50 1.39
C GLU A 59 -11.45 -5.00 1.66
N THR A 60 -12.00 -5.42 2.81
CA THR A 60 -12.40 -6.79 3.08
C THR A 60 -13.83 -6.73 3.55
N THR A 61 -14.77 -7.06 2.66
CA THR A 61 -16.13 -7.63 2.89
C THR A 61 -16.74 -7.74 1.47
N ALA A 62 -17.05 -8.89 0.86
CA ALA A 62 -17.65 -10.12 1.38
C ALA A 62 -17.40 -11.32 0.44
N PRO A 63 -17.40 -12.57 0.93
CA PRO A 63 -18.07 -13.65 0.23
C PRO A 63 -19.56 -13.61 0.58
N ASP A 64 -20.38 -13.23 -0.41
CA ASP A 64 -21.83 -13.41 -0.40
C ASP A 64 -22.15 -14.91 -0.21
N THR A 65 -22.48 -15.32 1.02
CA THR A 65 -23.12 -16.61 1.28
C THR A 65 -24.59 -16.33 1.51
N GLY A 66 -25.31 -16.08 0.43
CA GLY A 66 -26.76 -16.18 0.41
C GLY A 66 -27.19 -17.65 0.38
N SER A 67 -27.34 -18.26 1.56
CA SER A 67 -28.21 -19.43 1.74
C SER A 67 -29.44 -18.97 2.51
N ASP A 68 -30.49 -18.66 1.75
CA ASP A 68 -31.85 -18.39 2.19
C ASP A 68 -32.49 -19.73 2.63
N GLU A 69 -32.65 -19.92 3.94
CA GLU A 69 -33.49 -20.96 4.53
C GLU A 69 -34.24 -20.36 5.75
N GLY A 70 -35.57 -20.51 5.76
CA GLY A 70 -36.44 -20.29 6.94
C GLY A 70 -37.52 -19.21 6.73
N GLU A 71 -38.70 -19.53 6.21
CA GLU A 71 -39.86 -20.11 6.93
C GLU A 71 -40.81 -19.05 7.52
N ASN A 72 -41.98 -18.87 6.88
CA ASN A 72 -43.26 -18.62 7.55
C ASN A 72 -44.45 -19.04 6.66
#